data_AF-A0A2P5FS47-F1
#
_entry.id   AF-A0A2P5FS47-F1
#
_cell.length_a   1.000
_cell.length_b   1.000
_cell.length_c   1.000
_cell.angle_alpha   90.00
_cell.angle_beta   90.00
_cell.angle_gamma   90.00
#
_symmetry.space_group_name_H-M   'P 1'
#
loop_
_entity.id
_entity.type
_entity.pdbx_description
1 polymer ?
#
loop_
_entity_poly.entity_id
_entity_poly.type
_entity_poly.pdbx_seq_one_letter_code
_entity_poly.pdbx_strand_id
1 'polypeptide(L)'
;MPRGAGVPARTRVVAGFAVVFIFLTVVARCSTNDSEVRCSKTCVAQNCNSVGIRYGKYCGVGWTGCPGEKPCDDLDACCKIHDECVTVKGLTNIKCHEKFKRCIKKVQKSGKVGFSRDCPYETAVPTMVQGMDFAILLSQFDNSKAEL
;
A
#
# COMPACT_ATOMS: atom_id res chain seq x y z
N MET A 1 -39.46 15.23 -76.04
CA MET A 1 -40.85 14.87 -75.64
C MET A 1 -41.11 13.42 -76.03
N PRO A 2 -41.94 12.64 -75.33
CA PRO A 2 -42.07 12.41 -73.89
C PRO A 2 -42.05 10.87 -73.56
N ARG A 3 -42.01 10.51 -72.28
CA ARG A 3 -42.45 9.24 -71.61
C ARG A 3 -41.71 9.23 -70.27
N GLY A 4 -42.31 9.24 -69.08
CA GLY A 4 -43.65 8.84 -68.64
C GLY A 4 -43.47 7.98 -67.39
N ALA A 5 -44.34 8.17 -66.39
CA ALA A 5 -44.46 7.46 -65.11
C ALA A 5 -43.42 7.84 -64.02
N GLY A 6 -43.76 8.03 -62.74
CA GLY A 6 -45.01 7.84 -62.01
C GLY A 6 -44.70 7.40 -60.56
N VAL A 7 -45.06 8.25 -59.59
CA VAL A 7 -45.49 7.94 -58.21
C VAL A 7 -44.41 7.44 -57.18
N PRO A 8 -44.53 7.83 -55.88
CA PRO A 8 -43.41 7.90 -54.95
C PRO A 8 -43.31 6.69 -54.01
N ALA A 9 -42.11 6.43 -53.48
CA ALA A 9 -41.89 5.39 -52.48
C ALA A 9 -41.07 5.93 -51.29
N ARG A 10 -41.82 6.36 -50.27
CA ARG A 10 -41.67 6.02 -48.85
C ARG A 10 -40.25 5.78 -48.31
N THR A 11 -39.80 6.76 -47.54
CA THR A 11 -39.18 6.65 -46.20
C THR A 11 -38.39 5.37 -45.89
N ARG A 12 -37.07 5.50 -45.76
CA ARG A 12 -36.31 4.71 -44.78
C ARG A 12 -35.39 5.63 -43.99
N VAL A 13 -35.86 5.98 -42.80
CA VAL A 13 -35.03 6.44 -41.68
C VAL A 13 -34.01 5.34 -41.43
N VAL A 14 -32.75 5.58 -41.82
CA VAL A 14 -31.62 4.75 -41.37
C VAL A 14 -30.66 5.65 -40.59
N ALA A 15 -31.21 6.41 -39.65
CA ALA A 15 -30.46 7.15 -38.65
C ALA A 15 -30.77 6.50 -37.30
N GLY A 16 -30.23 5.31 -37.05
CA GLY A 16 -30.58 4.58 -35.83
C GLY A 16 -29.75 3.36 -35.46
N PHE A 17 -28.65 3.07 -36.16
CA PHE A 17 -27.80 1.92 -35.81
C PHE A 17 -26.30 2.21 -35.72
N ALA A 18 -25.82 3.37 -36.17
CA ALA A 18 -24.40 3.71 -36.09
C ALA A 18 -23.99 4.27 -34.70
N VAL A 19 -24.93 4.81 -33.92
CA VAL A 19 -24.62 5.45 -32.63
C VAL A 19 -24.44 4.42 -31.52
N VAL A 20 -25.10 3.26 -31.60
CA VAL A 20 -25.02 2.20 -30.57
C VAL A 20 -23.63 1.53 -30.55
N PHE A 21 -22.96 1.40 -31.70
CA PHE A 21 -21.61 0.82 -31.76
C PHE A 21 -20.52 1.75 -31.23
N ILE A 22 -20.72 3.08 -31.25
CA ILE A 22 -19.74 4.03 -30.70
C ILE A 22 -19.78 4.02 -29.16
N PHE A 23 -20.93 3.74 -28.54
CA PHE A 23 -21.02 3.59 -27.09
C PHE A 23 -20.40 2.29 -26.56
N LEU A 24 -20.28 1.24 -27.39
CA LEU A 24 -19.68 -0.04 -26.98
C LEU A 24 -18.15 -0.04 -27.00
N THR A 25 -17.49 0.82 -27.80
CA THR A 25 -16.02 0.90 -27.81
C THR A 25 -15.45 1.72 -26.65
N VAL A 26 -16.26 2.55 -25.99
CA VAL A 26 -15.85 3.33 -24.81
C VAL A 26 -15.74 2.47 -23.54
N VAL A 27 -16.38 1.30 -23.51
CA VAL A 27 -16.36 0.39 -22.33
C VAL A 27 -15.22 -0.64 -22.39
N ALA A 28 -14.41 -0.63 -23.46
CA ALA A 28 -13.25 -1.53 -23.60
C ALA A 28 -11.91 -0.88 -23.17
N ARG A 29 -11.94 0.14 -22.31
CA ARG A 29 -10.79 0.37 -21.42
C ARG A 29 -10.93 -0.61 -20.28
N CYS A 30 -10.41 -1.82 -20.49
CA CYS A 30 -10.16 -2.76 -19.42
C CYS A 30 -9.54 -1.99 -18.27
N SER A 31 -10.31 -1.87 -17.20
CA SER A 31 -9.86 -1.46 -15.90
C SER A 31 -8.55 -2.19 -15.65
N THR A 32 -7.43 -1.46 -15.62
CA THR A 32 -6.27 -1.95 -14.89
C THR A 32 -6.73 -2.02 -13.45
N ASN A 33 -7.37 -3.14 -13.09
CA ASN A 33 -7.46 -3.62 -11.72
C ASN A 33 -6.04 -4.07 -11.33
N ASP A 34 -5.10 -3.13 -11.39
CA ASP A 34 -4.05 -3.15 -10.43
C ASP A 34 -4.77 -2.63 -9.18
N SER A 35 -5.20 -3.53 -8.31
CA SER A 35 -5.15 -3.21 -6.89
C SER A 35 -3.68 -2.91 -6.60
N GLU A 36 -3.21 -1.74 -7.07
CA GLU A 36 -1.82 -1.31 -7.03
C GLU A 36 -1.46 -1.45 -5.57
N VAL A 37 -0.67 -2.47 -5.26
CA VAL A 37 -0.13 -2.64 -3.92
C VAL A 37 0.54 -1.31 -3.65
N ARG A 38 -0.08 -0.49 -2.79
CA ARG A 38 0.37 0.88 -2.54
C ARG A 38 1.65 0.80 -1.72
N CYS A 39 2.72 0.47 -2.41
CA CYS A 39 4.06 0.41 -1.87
C CYS A 39 4.72 1.78 -2.05
N SER A 40 5.62 2.12 -1.13
CA SER A 40 6.30 3.41 -1.17
C SER A 40 7.55 3.35 -2.01
N LYS A 41 7.73 4.35 -2.89
CA LYS A 41 8.99 4.66 -3.57
C LYS A 41 9.71 5.87 -2.96
N THR A 42 9.10 6.50 -1.95
CA THR A 42 9.59 7.78 -1.38
C THR A 42 9.71 7.71 0.13
N CYS A 43 10.67 8.45 0.67
CA CYS A 43 10.86 8.55 2.12
C CYS A 43 9.84 9.51 2.70
N VAL A 44 8.90 9.01 3.51
CA VAL A 44 7.86 9.83 4.16
C VAL A 44 8.08 9.92 5.66
N ALA A 45 7.65 11.03 6.25
CA ALA A 45 7.74 11.29 7.68
C ALA A 45 6.38 11.85 8.14
N GLN A 46 5.49 10.98 8.59
CA GLN A 46 4.10 11.33 8.93
C GLN A 46 3.69 10.66 10.25
N ASN A 47 2.88 11.36 11.05
CA ASN A 47 2.27 10.84 12.28
C ASN A 47 3.26 10.20 13.27
N CYS A 48 4.44 10.80 13.41
CA CYS A 48 5.60 10.12 14.03
C CYS A 48 5.49 9.87 15.53
N ASN A 49 4.47 10.40 16.17
CA ASN A 49 4.13 10.22 17.59
C ASN A 49 2.82 9.42 17.79
N SER A 50 2.33 8.70 16.78
CA SER A 50 1.09 7.91 16.89
C SER A 50 1.20 6.54 16.21
N VAL A 51 0.20 5.68 16.45
CA VAL A 51 0.10 4.33 15.85
C VAL A 51 0.03 4.39 14.32
N GLY A 52 -0.40 5.52 13.76
CA GLY A 52 -0.47 5.76 12.31
C GLY A 52 0.85 6.22 11.68
N ILE A 53 1.99 6.02 12.36
CA ILE A 53 3.32 6.40 11.88
C ILE A 53 3.59 5.85 10.49
N ARG A 54 4.06 6.72 9.60
CA ARG A 54 4.70 6.35 8.33
C ARG A 54 6.08 6.97 8.30
N TYR A 55 7.08 6.12 8.39
CA TYR A 55 8.48 6.53 8.45
C TYR A 55 9.27 5.81 7.37
N GLY A 56 10.02 6.59 6.57
CA GLY A 56 10.78 6.07 5.45
C GLY A 56 9.85 5.43 4.41
N LYS A 57 10.25 4.27 3.89
CA LYS A 57 9.44 3.50 2.93
C LYS A 57 8.75 2.30 3.58
N TYR A 58 9.24 1.80 4.72
CA TYR A 58 8.87 0.51 5.26
C TYR A 58 8.26 0.55 6.66
N CYS A 59 8.38 1.64 7.41
CA CYS A 59 7.86 1.66 8.77
C CYS A 59 6.41 2.16 8.79
N GLY A 60 5.47 1.27 9.09
CA GLY A 60 4.09 1.63 9.40
C GLY A 60 3.14 0.44 9.24
N VAL A 61 2.01 0.43 9.95
CA VAL A 61 1.03 -0.65 9.82
C VAL A 61 0.43 -0.62 8.42
N GLY A 62 0.59 -1.71 7.66
CA GLY A 62 0.13 -1.79 6.27
C GLY A 62 0.85 -0.84 5.32
N TRP A 63 2.04 -0.35 5.69
CA TRP A 63 2.86 0.55 4.89
C TRP A 63 4.20 -0.13 4.61
N THR A 64 4.54 -0.33 3.34
CA THR A 64 5.78 -0.99 2.95
C THR A 64 6.37 -0.39 1.68
N GLY A 65 7.66 -0.60 1.42
CA GLY A 65 8.34 -0.10 0.24
C GLY A 65 8.19 -1.03 -0.98
N CYS A 66 8.32 -0.47 -2.18
CA CYS A 66 8.21 -1.27 -3.40
C CYS A 66 9.36 -2.27 -3.56
N PRO A 67 9.17 -3.36 -4.33
CA PRO A 67 10.26 -4.29 -4.65
C PRO A 67 11.49 -3.56 -5.22
N GLY A 68 12.66 -3.87 -4.68
CA GLY A 68 13.93 -3.26 -5.09
C GLY A 68 14.24 -1.90 -4.46
N GLU A 69 13.31 -1.28 -3.74
CA GLU A 69 13.57 -0.03 -3.05
C GLU A 69 14.58 -0.22 -1.91
N LYS A 70 15.49 0.76 -1.79
CA LYS A 70 16.42 0.82 -0.65
C LYS A 70 15.76 1.57 0.51
N PRO A 71 15.99 1.15 1.77
CA PRO A 71 15.59 1.92 2.94
C PRO A 71 16.18 3.33 2.95
N CYS A 72 15.46 4.25 3.58
CA CYS A 72 15.86 5.64 3.73
C CYS A 72 17.01 5.83 4.73
N ASP A 73 17.08 4.99 5.76
CA ASP A 73 18.17 4.94 6.76
C ASP A 73 18.18 3.61 7.53
N ASP A 74 18.97 3.55 8.60
CA ASP A 74 19.13 2.35 9.44
C ASP A 74 17.83 1.95 10.17
N LEU A 75 16.96 2.92 10.52
CA LEU A 75 15.67 2.65 11.16
C LEU A 75 14.70 2.05 10.14
N ASP A 76 14.61 2.65 8.96
CA ASP A 76 13.79 2.14 7.86
C ASP A 76 14.26 0.75 7.39
N ALA A 77 15.56 0.47 7.47
CA ALA A 77 16.12 -0.85 7.19
C ALA A 77 15.64 -1.92 8.18
N CYS A 78 15.52 -1.58 9.47
CA CYS A 78 14.91 -2.47 10.45
C CYS A 78 13.46 -2.81 10.10
N CYS A 79 12.70 -1.84 9.59
CA CYS A 79 11.30 -2.03 9.17
C CYS A 79 11.21 -2.93 7.93
N LYS A 80 12.06 -2.72 6.91
CA LYS A 80 12.13 -3.61 5.75
C LYS A 80 12.36 -5.08 6.15
N ILE A 81 13.29 -5.32 7.09
CA ILE A 81 13.56 -6.66 7.61
C ILE A 81 12.36 -7.24 8.38
N HIS A 82 11.60 -6.38 9.07
CA HIS A 82 10.40 -6.79 9.79
C HIS A 82 9.27 -7.17 8.84
N ASP A 83 8.98 -6.33 7.84
CA ASP A 83 8.01 -6.58 6.77
C ASP A 83 8.30 -7.92 6.08
N GLU A 84 9.53 -8.11 5.61
CA GLU A 84 9.96 -9.37 4.99
C GLU A 84 9.78 -10.58 5.93
N CYS A 85 10.04 -10.41 7.22
CA CYS A 85 9.86 -11.46 8.21
C CYS A 85 8.38 -11.85 8.37
N VAL A 86 7.48 -10.87 8.48
CA VAL A 86 6.05 -11.14 8.70
C VAL A 86 5.34 -11.60 7.42
N THR A 87 5.83 -11.21 6.24
CA THR A 87 5.38 -11.78 4.96
C THR A 87 5.64 -13.28 4.90
N VAL A 88 6.81 -13.73 5.37
CA VAL A 88 7.19 -15.16 5.31
C VAL A 88 6.62 -15.95 6.49
N LYS A 89 6.59 -15.38 7.70
CA LYS A 89 6.30 -16.12 8.95
C LYS A 89 4.93 -15.85 9.55
N GLY A 90 4.15 -14.97 8.94
CA GLY A 90 2.84 -14.52 9.43
C GLY A 90 2.89 -13.23 10.24
N LEU A 91 1.82 -12.44 10.14
CA LEU A 91 1.68 -11.14 10.80
C LEU A 91 1.73 -11.21 12.33
N THR A 92 1.31 -12.34 12.92
CA THR A 92 1.30 -12.54 14.38
C THR A 92 2.61 -13.14 14.91
N ASN A 93 3.66 -13.28 14.09
CA ASN A 93 4.88 -13.92 14.52
C ASN A 93 5.67 -13.09 15.56
N ILE A 94 5.58 -13.49 16.83
CA ILE A 94 6.24 -12.82 17.97
C ILE A 94 7.76 -12.67 17.76
N LYS A 95 8.43 -13.66 17.13
CA LYS A 95 9.88 -13.59 16.90
C LYS A 95 10.25 -12.47 15.92
N CYS A 96 9.39 -12.17 14.94
CA CYS A 96 9.58 -11.03 14.03
C CYS A 96 9.48 -9.70 14.80
N HIS A 97 8.44 -9.51 15.61
CA HIS A 97 8.26 -8.28 16.41
C HIS A 97 9.40 -8.05 17.41
N GLU A 98 9.83 -9.11 18.10
CA GLU A 98 10.96 -9.05 19.04
C GLU A 98 12.30 -8.75 18.36
N LYS A 99 12.54 -9.33 17.17
CA LYS A 99 13.74 -9.00 16.38
C LYS A 99 13.72 -7.54 15.94
N PHE A 100 12.56 -7.03 15.51
CA PHE A 100 12.40 -5.64 15.11
C PHE A 100 12.66 -4.68 16.27
N LYS A 101 12.06 -4.91 17.45
CA LYS A 101 12.34 -4.14 18.69
C LYS A 101 13.83 -4.07 19.01
N ARG A 102 14.55 -5.20 18.93
CA ARG A 102 16.01 -5.22 19.15
C ARG A 102 16.78 -4.41 18.10
N CYS A 103 16.36 -4.45 16.84
CA CYS A 103 16.98 -3.71 15.75
C CYS A 103 16.86 -2.19 15.99
N ILE A 104 15.64 -1.69 16.18
CA ILE A 104 15.39 -0.24 16.33
C ILE A 104 16.00 0.33 17.62
N LYS A 105 16.05 -0.45 18.72
CA LYS A 105 16.76 -0.04 19.95
C LYS A 105 18.27 0.07 19.75
N LYS A 106 18.88 -0.75 18.89
CA LYS A 106 20.31 -0.59 18.53
C LYS A 106 20.52 0.66 17.68
N VAL A 107 19.63 0.90 16.71
CA VAL A 107 19.68 2.10 15.87
C VAL A 107 19.54 3.37 16.71
N GLN A 108 18.62 3.40 17.67
CA GLN A 108 18.44 4.53 18.59
C GLN A 108 19.72 4.86 19.38
N LYS A 109 20.47 3.85 19.81
CA LYS A 109 21.73 4.02 20.54
C LYS A 109 22.86 4.63 19.70
N SER A 110 22.71 4.71 18.37
CA SER A 110 23.69 5.37 17.52
C SER A 110 23.74 6.89 17.70
N GLY A 111 22.72 7.50 18.33
CA GLY A 111 22.63 8.95 18.53
C GLY A 111 22.38 9.75 17.25
N LYS A 112 22.12 9.08 16.11
CA LYS A 112 21.73 9.74 14.87
C LYS A 112 20.30 10.27 14.97
N VAL A 113 20.02 11.36 14.26
CA VAL A 113 18.66 11.91 14.13
C VAL A 113 17.78 11.02 13.24
N GLY A 114 18.36 10.34 12.25
CA GLY A 114 17.65 9.67 11.15
C GLY A 114 17.58 10.54 9.90
N PHE A 115 16.87 10.07 8.87
CA PHE A 115 16.80 10.79 7.58
C PHE A 115 15.96 12.07 7.62
N SER A 116 15.06 12.22 8.60
CA SER A 116 14.16 13.38 8.74
C SER A 116 14.26 14.01 10.13
N ARG A 117 14.26 15.35 10.18
CA ARG A 117 14.21 16.11 11.44
C ARG A 117 12.80 16.26 12.00
N ASP A 118 11.77 16.09 11.17
CA ASP A 118 10.37 16.13 11.60
C ASP A 118 9.99 14.88 12.40
N CYS A 119 10.74 13.79 12.18
CA CYS A 119 10.53 12.50 12.81
C CYS A 119 11.86 11.93 13.29
N PRO A 120 12.48 12.54 14.31
CA PRO A 120 13.76 12.06 14.80
C PRO A 120 13.61 10.66 15.41
N TYR A 121 14.70 9.89 15.45
CA TYR A 121 14.73 8.58 16.11
C TYR A 121 14.21 8.62 17.56
N GLU A 122 14.45 9.72 18.27
CA GLU A 122 13.97 9.96 19.63
C GLU A 122 12.45 9.94 19.77
N THR A 123 11.72 10.26 18.70
CA THR A 123 10.25 10.18 18.66
C THR A 123 9.78 8.89 17.98
N ALA A 124 10.34 8.58 16.81
CA ALA A 124 9.90 7.47 15.98
C ALA A 124 10.15 6.10 16.65
N VAL A 125 11.32 5.90 17.27
CA VAL A 125 11.67 4.59 17.86
C VAL A 125 10.76 4.25 19.06
N PRO A 126 10.53 5.13 20.06
CA PRO A 126 9.59 4.83 21.13
C PRO A 126 8.18 4.51 20.64
N THR A 127 7.66 5.26 19.66
CA THR A 127 6.35 4.99 19.05
C THR A 127 6.29 3.61 18.39
N MET A 128 7.33 3.23 17.64
CA MET A 128 7.41 1.90 17.03
C MET A 128 7.55 0.78 18.07
N VAL A 129 8.33 0.98 19.15
CA VAL A 129 8.44 0.01 20.25
C VAL A 129 7.09 -0.22 20.90
N GLN A 130 6.35 0.85 21.21
CA GLN A 130 5.00 0.76 21.77
C GLN A 130 4.05 -0.01 20.86
N GLY A 131 4.06 0.30 19.55
CA GLY A 131 3.26 -0.44 18.56
C GLY A 131 3.59 -1.94 18.53
N MET A 132 4.87 -2.29 18.67
CA MET A 132 5.29 -3.70 18.72
C MET A 132 4.91 -4.41 20.01
N ASP A 133 4.94 -3.73 21.15
CA ASP A 133 4.48 -4.30 22.42
C ASP A 133 2.99 -4.66 22.35
N PHE A 134 2.19 -3.79 21.72
CA PHE A 134 0.78 -4.07 21.46
C PHE A 134 0.59 -5.23 20.46
N ALA A 135 1.36 -5.27 19.38
CA ALA A 135 1.31 -6.36 18.41
C ALA A 135 1.64 -7.72 19.06
N ILE A 136 2.66 -7.78 19.91
CA ILE A 136 3.04 -9.00 20.64
C ILE A 136 1.92 -9.46 21.58
N LEU A 137 1.32 -8.53 22.32
CA LEU A 137 0.19 -8.85 23.20
C LEU A 137 -0.97 -9.48 22.40
N LEU A 138 -1.31 -8.89 21.25
CA LEU A 138 -2.35 -9.43 20.36
C LEU A 138 -1.96 -10.81 19.81
N SER A 139 -0.72 -11.00 19.39
CA SER A 139 -0.23 -12.30 18.93
C SER A 139 -0.33 -13.39 20.00
N GLN A 140 -0.06 -13.07 21.26
CA GLN A 140 -0.18 -14.02 22.37
C GLN A 140 -1.65 -14.42 22.61
N PHE A 141 -2.56 -13.46 22.53
CA PHE A 141 -3.99 -13.73 22.65
C PHE A 141 -4.52 -14.60 21.51
N ASP A 142 -4.08 -14.34 20.27
CA ASP A 142 -4.47 -15.14 19.10
C ASP A 142 -3.98 -16.59 19.22
N ASN A 143 -2.71 -16.78 19.58
CA ASN A 143 -2.16 -18.12 19.84
C ASN A 143 -2.92 -18.84 20.97
N SER A 144 -3.34 -18.13 22.03
CA SER A 144 -4.11 -18.75 23.11
C SER A 144 -5.49 -19.25 22.69
N LYS A 145 -6.10 -18.66 21.64
CA LYS A 145 -7.36 -19.13 21.07
C LYS A 145 -7.21 -20.33 20.14
N ALA A 146 -6.05 -20.46 19.47
CA ALA A 146 -5.78 -21.59 18.59
C ALA A 146 -5.55 -22.90 19.38
N GLU A 147 -5.17 -22.81 20.66
CA GLU A 147 -4.92 -23.95 21.55
C GLU A 147 -6.17 -24.40 22.34
N LEU A 148 -7.34 -23.82 22.08
CA LEU A 148 -8.59 -24.00 22.84
C LEU A 148 -9.73 -24.49 21.94
#